data_AF-A0A9R0YVE5-F1
#
_entry.id   AF-A0A9R0YVE5-F1
#
_cell.length_a   1.000
_cell.length_b   1.000
_cell.length_c   1.000
_cell.angle_alpha   90.00
_cell.angle_beta   90.00
_cell.angle_gamma   90.00
#
_symmetry.space_group_name_H-M   'P 1'
#
loop_
_entity.id
_entity.type
_entity.pdbx_description
1 polymer ?
#
loop_
_entity_poly.entity_id
_entity_poly.type
_entity_poly.pdbx_seq_one_letter_code
_entity_poly.pdbx_strand_id
1 'polypeptide(L)'
;MMLNNGCLCCTVRGDLVRMIGELVDKKKGKFDHLVIETTGLANPAPIIQTFYAEDTVFNDVKLDGVVTLVDSKHARLHLDEVKPKGIVNEAVQQIAYADRIIINKTDLVSEPEVSSLVERIRSINRMANLKRAQYGKVDLDYVLGIGGFDLERIESAVTEEPHDEHEHEHEHKHEHDHDHAHDHDHHHHDHDHKHGEHSIICVLIYKS
;
A
#
# COMPACT_ATOMS: atom_id res chain seq x y z
N MET A 1 31.58 -22.19 -1.69
CA MET A 1 30.83 -21.47 -2.75
C MET A 1 29.51 -21.08 -2.11
N MET A 2 29.43 -19.88 -1.54
CA MET A 2 28.24 -19.42 -0.82
C MET A 2 27.15 -19.07 -1.83
N LEU A 3 25.99 -19.72 -1.71
CA LEU A 3 24.78 -19.25 -2.36
C LEU A 3 24.37 -17.96 -1.64
N ASN A 4 24.39 -16.86 -2.39
CA ASN A 4 24.00 -15.54 -1.91
C ASN A 4 22.48 -15.54 -1.73
N ASN A 5 22.02 -15.97 -0.57
CA ASN A 5 20.61 -16.13 -0.20
C ASN A 5 19.94 -14.77 0.05
N GLY A 6 19.83 -13.94 -0.99
CA GLY A 6 18.87 -12.83 -0.96
C GLY A 6 17.47 -13.42 -0.90
N CYS A 7 16.69 -13.11 0.14
CA CYS A 7 15.26 -13.42 0.17
C CYS A 7 14.60 -12.91 -1.13
N LEU A 8 13.59 -13.61 -1.64
CA LEU A 8 12.86 -13.20 -2.85
C LEU A 8 12.42 -11.73 -2.82
N CYS A 9 12.06 -11.21 -1.64
CA CYS A 9 11.73 -9.81 -1.42
C CYS A 9 12.92 -8.84 -1.58
N CYS A 10 14.14 -9.25 -1.26
CA CYS A 10 15.36 -8.48 -1.51
C CYS A 10 15.67 -8.42 -3.00
N THR A 11 15.42 -9.50 -3.74
CA THR A 11 15.57 -9.52 -5.21
C THR A 11 14.56 -8.60 -5.88
N VAL A 12 13.28 -8.65 -5.48
CA VAL A 12 12.23 -7.78 -6.04
C VAL A 12 12.52 -6.29 -5.77
N ARG A 13 12.93 -5.96 -4.53
CA ARG A 13 13.35 -4.60 -4.19
C ARG A 13 14.58 -4.15 -4.97
N GLY A 14 15.62 -4.98 -5.01
CA GLY A 14 16.84 -4.66 -5.76
C GLY A 14 16.60 -4.51 -7.27
N ASP A 15 15.70 -5.32 -7.83
CA ASP A 15 15.29 -5.21 -9.23
C ASP A 15 14.51 -3.91 -9.48
N LEU A 16 13.64 -3.49 -8.56
CA LEU A 16 12.94 -2.21 -8.66
C LEU A 16 13.92 -1.03 -8.65
N VAL A 17 14.85 -1.00 -7.69
CA VAL A 17 15.90 0.03 -7.59
C VAL A 17 16.69 0.12 -8.89
N ARG A 18 17.15 -1.03 -9.41
CA ARG A 18 17.90 -1.08 -10.66
C ARG A 18 17.08 -0.56 -11.84
N MET A 19 15.82 -0.97 -11.97
CA MET A 19 14.95 -0.52 -13.06
C MET A 19 14.69 0.99 -13.01
N ILE A 20 14.42 1.55 -11.83
CA ILE A 20 14.23 2.99 -11.65
C ILE A 20 15.51 3.74 -12.03
N GLY A 21 16.66 3.34 -11.47
CA GLY A 21 17.95 3.97 -11.78
C GLY A 21 18.29 3.94 -13.27
N GLU A 22 18.13 2.78 -13.93
CA GLU A 22 18.36 2.67 -15.37
C GLU A 22 17.42 3.57 -16.20
N LEU A 23 16.16 3.70 -15.80
CA LEU A 23 15.20 4.55 -16.49
C LEU A 23 15.54 6.03 -16.33
N VAL A 24 15.82 6.46 -15.11
CA VAL A 24 16.25 7.84 -14.81
C VAL A 24 17.51 8.17 -15.61
N ASP A 25 18.55 7.34 -15.54
CA ASP A 25 19.82 7.59 -16.22
C ASP A 25 19.65 7.70 -17.75
N LYS A 26 18.88 6.78 -18.35
CA LYS A 26 18.73 6.71 -19.82
C LYS A 26 17.73 7.74 -20.37
N LYS A 27 16.78 8.20 -19.55
CA LYS A 27 15.63 9.01 -20.00
C LYS A 27 15.44 10.30 -19.19
N LYS A 28 16.47 10.75 -18.45
CA LYS A 28 16.43 12.00 -17.67
C LYS A 28 15.90 13.17 -18.51
N GLY A 29 14.92 13.89 -17.97
CA GLY A 29 14.26 15.02 -18.63
C GLY A 29 13.33 14.67 -19.80
N LYS A 30 13.00 13.38 -20.01
CA LYS A 30 12.06 12.93 -21.07
C LYS A 30 10.71 12.47 -20.53
N PHE A 31 10.58 12.36 -19.22
CA PHE A 31 9.35 12.01 -18.54
C PHE A 31 9.31 12.74 -17.20
N ASP A 32 8.13 13.20 -16.83
CA ASP A 32 7.91 13.87 -15.55
C ASP A 32 7.35 12.92 -14.51
N HIS A 33 6.78 11.78 -14.92
CA HIS A 33 6.18 10.80 -14.03
C HIS A 33 6.50 9.35 -14.42
N LEU A 34 6.64 8.47 -13.42
CA LEU A 34 6.70 7.01 -13.57
C LEU A 34 5.49 6.40 -12.86
N VAL A 35 4.83 5.48 -13.54
CA VAL A 35 3.71 4.72 -12.99
C VAL A 35 4.19 3.29 -12.78
N ILE A 36 4.08 2.80 -11.54
CA ILE A 36 4.39 1.42 -11.16
C ILE A 36 3.07 0.73 -10.85
N GLU A 37 2.68 -0.18 -11.74
CA GLU A 37 1.57 -1.08 -11.51
C GLU A 37 2.06 -2.30 -10.72
N THR A 38 1.39 -2.60 -9.61
CA THR A 38 1.68 -3.79 -8.82
C THR A 38 0.63 -4.86 -9.07
N THR A 39 0.97 -6.12 -8.81
CA THR A 39 -0.03 -7.20 -8.83
C THR A 39 -1.14 -6.92 -7.82
N GLY A 40 -2.34 -7.48 -8.05
CA GLY A 40 -3.50 -7.29 -7.16
C GLY A 40 -3.33 -7.87 -5.74
N LEU A 41 -2.24 -8.58 -5.47
CA LEU A 41 -1.87 -9.13 -4.16
C LEU A 41 -0.65 -8.44 -3.55
N ALA A 42 -0.07 -7.45 -4.23
CA ALA A 42 1.12 -6.78 -3.73
C ALA A 42 0.77 -5.91 -2.51
N ASN A 43 1.63 -5.99 -1.50
CA ASN A 43 1.64 -5.05 -0.37
C ASN A 43 2.36 -3.77 -0.82
N PRO A 44 1.72 -2.57 -0.73
CA PRO A 44 2.37 -1.32 -1.09
C PRO A 44 3.58 -0.96 -0.22
N ALA A 45 3.59 -1.36 1.06
CA ALA A 45 4.55 -0.85 2.03
C ALA A 45 6.03 -1.11 1.68
N PRO A 46 6.46 -2.32 1.28
CA PRO A 46 7.85 -2.57 0.90
C PRO A 46 8.28 -1.77 -0.34
N ILE A 47 7.33 -1.46 -1.22
CA ILE A 47 7.62 -0.70 -2.44
C ILE A 47 7.80 0.77 -2.08
N ILE A 48 6.88 1.34 -1.28
CA ILE A 48 6.98 2.70 -0.73
C ILE A 48 8.31 2.87 0.02
N GLN A 49 8.67 1.91 0.88
CA GLN A 49 9.93 1.96 1.63
C GLN A 49 11.17 2.05 0.74
N THR A 50 11.14 1.45 -0.45
CA THR A 50 12.27 1.49 -1.40
C THR A 50 12.59 2.92 -1.84
N PHE A 51 11.59 3.80 -1.93
CA PHE A 51 11.80 5.21 -2.31
C PHE A 51 12.51 6.04 -1.24
N TYR A 52 12.50 5.60 0.01
CA TYR A 52 13.12 6.32 1.14
C TYR A 52 14.38 5.66 1.67
N ALA A 53 14.53 4.35 1.46
CA ALA A 53 15.64 3.58 2.01
C ALA A 53 16.88 3.52 1.10
N GLU A 54 16.74 3.87 -0.18
CA GLU A 54 17.79 3.71 -1.18
C GLU A 54 18.21 5.09 -1.71
N ASP A 55 19.41 5.55 -1.33
CA ASP A 55 19.88 6.92 -1.62
C ASP A 55 19.85 7.26 -3.13
N THR A 56 20.16 6.28 -3.98
CA THR A 56 20.15 6.48 -5.45
C THR A 56 18.75 6.71 -5.98
N VAL A 57 17.74 6.12 -5.35
CA VAL A 57 16.33 6.33 -5.67
C VAL A 57 15.90 7.66 -5.06
N PHE A 58 16.10 7.85 -3.75
CA PHE A 58 15.68 9.04 -3.03
C PHE A 58 16.18 10.37 -3.62
N ASN A 59 17.43 10.40 -4.12
CA ASN A 59 18.02 11.64 -4.65
C ASN A 59 17.55 12.01 -6.06
N ASP A 60 17.18 11.03 -6.88
CA ASP A 60 16.72 11.28 -8.23
C ASP A 60 15.20 11.24 -8.34
N VAL A 61 14.50 10.57 -7.40
CA VAL A 61 13.08 10.28 -7.47
C VAL A 61 12.31 10.49 -6.15
N LYS A 62 11.13 11.13 -6.19
CA LYS A 62 10.15 11.27 -5.09
C LYS A 62 8.82 10.54 -5.37
N LEU A 63 8.36 9.76 -4.39
CA LEU A 63 7.01 9.18 -4.43
C LEU A 63 5.94 10.29 -4.40
N ASP A 64 5.11 10.35 -5.44
CA ASP A 64 4.02 11.32 -5.57
C ASP A 64 2.76 10.86 -4.81
N GLY A 65 2.40 9.57 -4.95
CA GLY A 65 1.25 9.01 -4.25
C GLY A 65 0.94 7.56 -4.59
N VAL A 66 0.05 6.99 -3.80
CA VAL A 66 -0.52 5.64 -3.93
C VAL A 66 -1.97 5.77 -4.42
N VAL A 67 -2.25 5.26 -5.61
CA VAL A 67 -3.60 5.23 -6.18
C VAL A 67 -4.13 3.81 -6.19
N THR A 68 -5.33 3.62 -5.66
CA THR A 68 -5.96 2.30 -5.59
C THR A 68 -7.25 2.26 -6.39
N LEU A 69 -7.26 1.43 -7.43
CA LEU A 69 -8.46 1.14 -8.23
C LEU A 69 -9.23 -0.01 -7.58
N VAL A 70 -10.47 0.25 -7.18
CA VAL A 70 -11.35 -0.70 -6.49
C VAL A 70 -12.46 -1.13 -7.44
N ASP A 71 -12.56 -2.44 -7.73
CA ASP A 71 -13.70 -3.03 -8.44
C ASP A 71 -14.95 -3.06 -7.53
N SER A 72 -15.93 -2.19 -7.79
CA SER A 72 -17.12 -2.10 -6.93
C SER A 72 -17.97 -3.35 -6.89
N LYS A 73 -17.91 -4.20 -7.91
CA LYS A 73 -18.67 -5.46 -7.97
C LYS A 73 -18.09 -6.53 -7.05
N HIS A 74 -16.77 -6.56 -6.89
CA HIS A 74 -16.07 -7.64 -6.17
C HIS A 74 -15.39 -7.17 -4.87
N ALA A 75 -15.27 -5.86 -4.62
CA ALA A 75 -14.52 -5.32 -3.50
C ALA A 75 -14.92 -5.90 -2.14
N ARG A 76 -16.22 -6.07 -1.87
CA ARG A 76 -16.68 -6.63 -0.59
C ARG A 76 -16.15 -8.02 -0.32
N LEU A 77 -16.10 -8.87 -1.35
CA LEU A 77 -15.59 -10.23 -1.22
C LEU A 77 -14.13 -10.20 -0.73
N HIS A 78 -13.32 -9.31 -1.27
CA HIS A 78 -11.91 -9.20 -0.91
C HIS A 78 -11.70 -8.49 0.44
N LEU A 79 -12.47 -7.45 0.75
CA LEU A 79 -12.34 -6.68 1.99
C LEU A 79 -12.85 -7.42 3.23
N ASP A 80 -13.83 -8.30 3.05
CA ASP A 80 -14.44 -9.05 4.14
C ASP A 80 -13.90 -10.50 4.18
N GLU A 81 -12.92 -10.83 3.33
CA GLU A 81 -12.21 -12.10 3.37
C GLU A 81 -11.48 -12.27 4.71
N VAL A 82 -11.87 -13.30 5.45
CA VAL A 82 -11.26 -13.65 6.74
C VAL A 82 -9.94 -14.36 6.47
N LYS A 83 -8.83 -13.71 6.84
CA LYS A 83 -7.49 -14.29 6.76
C LYS A 83 -7.13 -15.05 8.05
N PRO A 84 -6.21 -16.04 7.99
CA PRO A 84 -5.67 -16.68 9.18
C PRO A 84 -5.08 -15.66 10.17
N LYS A 85 -5.06 -16.01 11.45
CA LYS A 85 -4.53 -15.13 12.50
C LYS A 85 -3.07 -14.76 12.18
N GLY A 86 -2.77 -13.47 12.24
CA GLY A 86 -1.43 -12.93 11.95
C GLY A 86 -1.18 -12.63 10.46
N ILE A 87 -2.09 -12.99 9.56
CA ILE A 87 -2.04 -12.61 8.15
C ILE A 87 -2.91 -11.38 7.94
N VAL A 88 -2.32 -10.31 7.40
CA VAL A 88 -3.05 -9.09 7.09
C VAL A 88 -3.73 -9.25 5.73
N ASN A 89 -4.98 -8.83 5.63
CA ASN A 89 -5.71 -8.83 4.36
C ASN A 89 -5.12 -7.77 3.40
N GLU A 90 -4.69 -8.22 2.23
CA GLU A 90 -3.99 -7.42 1.23
C GLU A 90 -4.88 -6.30 0.67
N ALA A 91 -6.17 -6.57 0.46
CA ALA A 91 -7.14 -5.59 0.00
C ALA A 91 -7.34 -4.45 1.00
N VAL A 92 -7.35 -4.80 2.29
CA VAL A 92 -7.41 -3.81 3.38
C VAL A 92 -6.14 -2.98 3.41
N GLN A 93 -4.95 -3.59 3.26
CA GLN A 93 -3.69 -2.86 3.22
C GLN A 93 -3.64 -1.88 2.04
N GLN A 94 -4.02 -2.33 0.84
CA GLN A 94 -4.01 -1.46 -0.35
C GLN A 94 -4.89 -0.23 -0.15
N ILE A 95 -6.09 -0.39 0.41
CA ILE A 95 -6.95 0.76 0.76
C ILE A 95 -6.30 1.64 1.84
N ALA A 96 -5.70 1.04 2.87
CA ALA A 96 -5.09 1.77 3.96
C ALA A 96 -3.92 2.67 3.51
N TYR A 97 -3.13 2.23 2.54
CA TYR A 97 -2.01 3.01 2.00
C TYR A 97 -2.40 4.02 0.91
N ALA A 98 -3.64 4.00 0.42
CA ALA A 98 -4.06 4.83 -0.71
C ALA A 98 -4.20 6.32 -0.34
N ASP A 99 -3.63 7.20 -1.16
CA ASP A 99 -3.94 8.64 -1.15
C ASP A 99 -5.21 8.94 -1.97
N ARG A 100 -5.39 8.19 -3.06
CA ARG A 100 -6.51 8.31 -3.98
C ARG A 100 -7.12 6.93 -4.20
N ILE A 101 -8.42 6.83 -4.08
CA ILE A 101 -9.18 5.62 -4.36
C ILE A 101 -10.14 5.90 -5.52
N ILE A 102 -10.11 5.03 -6.52
CA ILE A 102 -11.02 5.06 -7.66
C ILE A 102 -11.97 3.87 -7.51
N ILE A 103 -13.24 4.14 -7.19
CA ILE A 103 -14.29 3.12 -7.13
C ILE A 103 -14.81 2.92 -8.54
N ASN A 104 -14.34 1.89 -9.22
CA ASN A 104 -14.60 1.60 -10.62
C ASN A 104 -15.69 0.53 -10.81
N LYS A 105 -16.22 0.44 -12.03
CA LYS A 105 -17.31 -0.48 -12.41
C LYS A 105 -18.63 -0.18 -11.69
N THR A 106 -18.87 1.09 -11.35
CA THR A 106 -20.10 1.51 -10.68
C THR A 106 -21.35 1.30 -11.52
N ASP A 107 -21.20 1.09 -12.84
CA ASP A 107 -22.27 0.67 -13.75
C ASP A 107 -22.79 -0.76 -13.49
N LEU A 108 -22.04 -1.59 -12.77
CA LEU A 108 -22.37 -3.00 -12.52
C LEU A 108 -23.07 -3.25 -11.19
N VAL A 109 -23.26 -2.22 -10.37
CA VAL A 109 -23.82 -2.31 -9.01
C VAL A 109 -24.81 -1.17 -8.76
N SER A 110 -25.71 -1.35 -7.80
CA SER A 110 -26.68 -0.32 -7.45
C SER A 110 -26.06 0.81 -6.60
N GLU A 111 -26.67 2.00 -6.62
CA GLU A 111 -26.25 3.14 -5.79
C GLU A 111 -26.17 2.84 -4.28
N PRO A 112 -27.09 2.07 -3.68
CA PRO A 112 -26.94 1.62 -2.29
C PRO A 112 -25.70 0.75 -2.06
N GLU A 113 -25.37 -0.15 -2.99
CA GLU A 113 -24.16 -0.99 -2.88
C GLU A 113 -22.89 -0.17 -2.94
N VAL A 114 -22.81 0.80 -3.87
CA VAL A 114 -21.68 1.74 -3.97
C VAL A 114 -21.57 2.57 -2.69
N SER A 115 -22.69 3.09 -2.17
CA SER A 115 -22.69 3.92 -0.96
C SER A 115 -22.18 3.13 0.25
N SER A 116 -22.64 1.90 0.42
CA SER A 116 -22.18 1.06 1.52
C SER A 116 -20.72 0.59 1.32
N LEU A 117 -20.25 0.43 0.08
CA LEU A 117 -18.82 0.20 -0.20
C LEU A 117 -17.97 1.44 0.17
N VAL A 118 -18.45 2.65 -0.14
CA VAL A 118 -17.78 3.90 0.28
C VAL A 118 -17.64 3.96 1.79
N GLU A 119 -18.69 3.62 2.55
CA GLU A 119 -18.63 3.55 4.02
C GLU A 119 -17.58 2.55 4.50
N ARG A 120 -17.52 1.36 3.89
CA ARG A 120 -16.51 0.34 4.20
C ARG A 120 -15.10 0.85 3.92
N ILE A 121 -14.87 1.46 2.76
CA ILE A 121 -13.57 2.06 2.40
C ILE A 121 -13.19 3.14 3.42
N ARG A 122 -14.13 4.04 3.77
CA ARG A 122 -13.90 5.11 4.76
C ARG A 122 -13.63 4.59 6.16
N SER A 123 -14.16 3.43 6.53
CA SER A 123 -13.83 2.78 7.81
C SER A 123 -12.37 2.32 7.87
N ILE A 124 -11.75 2.04 6.73
CA ILE A 124 -10.34 1.62 6.61
C ILE A 124 -9.44 2.85 6.44
N ASN A 125 -9.78 3.75 5.52
CA ASN A 125 -9.00 4.94 5.21
C ASN A 125 -9.92 6.16 5.08
N ARG A 126 -9.91 7.01 6.11
CA ARG A 126 -10.69 8.25 6.15
C ARG A 126 -10.06 9.37 5.33
N MET A 127 -8.74 9.34 5.13
CA MET A 127 -7.96 10.43 4.54
C MET A 127 -7.91 10.38 3.02
N ALA A 128 -8.03 9.19 2.43
CA ALA A 128 -8.00 9.02 0.97
C ALA A 128 -9.07 9.87 0.28
N ASN A 129 -8.71 10.48 -0.85
CA ASN A 129 -9.69 11.07 -1.74
C ASN A 129 -10.37 9.97 -2.57
N LEU A 130 -11.69 10.03 -2.73
CA LEU A 130 -12.47 9.01 -3.44
C LEU A 130 -13.09 9.59 -4.70
N LYS A 131 -13.03 8.84 -5.81
CA LYS A 131 -13.73 9.15 -7.06
C LYS A 131 -14.42 7.90 -7.60
N ARG A 132 -15.66 8.06 -8.03
CA ARG A 132 -16.41 6.99 -8.72
C ARG A 132 -16.06 7.02 -10.21
N ALA A 133 -15.96 5.85 -10.83
CA ALA A 133 -15.62 5.70 -12.23
C ALA A 133 -16.32 4.50 -12.87
N GLN A 134 -16.43 4.54 -14.20
CA GLN A 134 -16.87 3.43 -15.03
C GLN A 134 -15.79 3.19 -16.09
N TYR A 135 -15.49 1.93 -16.40
CA TYR A 135 -14.45 1.55 -17.37
C TYR A 135 -13.06 2.17 -17.09
N GLY A 136 -12.76 2.48 -15.83
CA GLY A 136 -11.49 3.10 -15.42
C GLY A 136 -11.33 4.56 -15.87
N LYS A 137 -12.41 5.21 -16.34
CA LYS A 137 -12.34 6.59 -16.82
C LYS A 137 -12.22 7.57 -15.65
N VAL A 138 -11.04 8.15 -15.50
CA VAL A 138 -10.72 9.23 -14.57
C VAL A 138 -9.80 10.25 -15.24
N ASP A 139 -9.87 11.50 -14.78
CA ASP A 139 -8.96 12.55 -15.23
C ASP A 139 -7.52 12.21 -14.82
N LEU A 140 -6.57 12.46 -15.72
CA LEU A 140 -5.17 12.13 -15.46
C LEU A 140 -4.62 12.86 -14.23
N ASP A 141 -5.06 14.09 -13.99
CA ASP A 141 -4.67 14.92 -12.82
C ASP A 141 -5.24 14.39 -11.49
N TYR A 142 -6.19 13.45 -11.52
CA TYR A 142 -6.61 12.74 -10.32
C TYR A 142 -5.61 11.67 -9.92
N VAL A 143 -4.90 11.14 -10.92
CA VAL A 143 -3.94 10.05 -10.77
C VAL A 143 -2.55 10.67 -10.56
N LEU A 144 -2.06 11.54 -11.43
CA LEU A 144 -0.73 12.15 -11.35
C LEU A 144 -0.72 13.47 -10.57
N GLY A 145 0.39 13.79 -9.91
CA GLY A 145 0.61 15.07 -9.23
C GLY A 145 -0.16 15.21 -7.92
N ILE A 146 -0.29 14.11 -7.17
CA ILE A 146 -1.09 14.03 -5.94
C ILE A 146 -0.44 14.81 -4.79
N GLY A 147 0.89 14.73 -4.64
CA GLY A 147 1.62 15.26 -3.49
C GLY A 147 1.20 14.61 -2.17
N GLY A 148 0.90 13.31 -2.17
CA GLY A 148 0.46 12.55 -0.99
C GLY A 148 1.59 12.32 0.02
N PHE A 149 2.82 12.23 -0.47
CA PHE A 149 4.01 11.92 0.31
C PHE A 149 4.99 13.11 0.42
N ASP A 150 4.47 14.34 0.43
CA ASP A 150 5.30 15.50 0.72
C ASP A 150 5.64 15.56 2.22
N LEU A 151 6.91 15.35 2.58
CA LEU A 151 7.38 15.44 3.96
C LEU A 151 6.99 16.78 4.61
N GLU A 152 7.01 17.88 3.86
CA GLU A 152 6.58 19.21 4.33
C GLU A 152 5.08 19.27 4.71
N ARG A 153 4.24 18.46 4.05
CA ARG A 153 2.80 18.37 4.36
C ARG A 153 2.52 17.52 5.60
N ILE A 154 3.35 16.52 5.86
CA ILE A 154 3.25 15.69 7.06
C ILE A 154 3.70 16.49 8.28
N GLU A 155 4.80 17.24 8.19
CA GLU A 155 5.27 18.10 9.28
C GLU A 155 4.25 19.18 9.68
N SER A 156 3.57 19.79 8.70
CA SER A 156 2.50 20.77 8.96
C SER A 156 1.23 20.16 9.57
N ALA A 157 0.90 18.91 9.24
CA ALA A 157 -0.22 18.20 9.87
C ALA A 157 0.08 17.77 11.32
N VAL A 158 1.35 17.48 11.64
CA VAL A 158 1.79 17.12 13.01
C VAL A 158 1.82 18.34 13.94
N THR A 159 1.94 19.56 13.41
CA THR A 159 1.84 20.80 14.20
C THR A 159 0.42 21.22 14.57
N GLU A 160 -0.62 20.50 14.12
CA GLU A 160 -2.03 20.80 14.42
C GLU A 160 -2.70 19.76 15.37
N GLU A 161 -1.93 19.10 16.23
CA GLU A 161 -2.49 18.37 17.38
C GLU A 161 -2.74 19.35 18.54
N PRO A 162 -3.95 19.41 19.13
CA PRO A 162 -4.18 20.20 20.33
C PRO A 162 -3.49 19.51 21.52
N HIS A 163 -2.61 20.26 22.18
CA HIS A 163 -2.07 19.90 23.49
C HIS A 163 -3.20 19.76 24.51
N ASP A 164 -3.64 18.54 24.80
CA ASP A 164 -4.33 18.21 26.05
C ASP A 164 -3.29 17.66 27.04
N GLU A 165 -2.89 18.53 27.95
CA GLU A 165 -2.08 18.21 29.13
C GLU A 165 -2.89 17.33 30.09
N HIS A 166 -2.52 16.06 30.22
CA HIS A 166 -2.91 15.27 31.39
C HIS A 166 -1.69 14.54 31.95
N GLU A 167 -1.13 15.14 33.01
CA GLU A 167 -0.24 14.52 33.98
C GLU A 167 -0.91 13.29 34.61
N HIS A 168 -0.22 12.14 34.63
CA HIS A 168 -0.29 11.20 35.74
C HIS A 168 1.03 10.41 35.86
N GLU A 169 1.70 10.63 36.99
CA GLU A 169 2.79 9.79 37.50
C GLU A 169 2.30 8.37 37.78
N HIS A 170 3.16 7.36 37.61
CA HIS A 170 3.49 6.35 38.63
C HIS A 170 4.66 5.46 38.17
N GLU A 171 5.69 5.38 39.02
CA GLU A 171 6.77 4.40 38.95
C GLU A 171 6.25 2.97 39.21
N HIS A 172 6.92 1.95 38.64
CA HIS A 172 7.48 0.81 39.39
C HIS A 172 8.37 -0.08 38.49
N LYS A 173 9.54 -0.46 39.03
CA LYS A 173 10.53 -1.41 38.50
C LYS A 173 10.13 -2.87 38.75
N HIS A 174 10.50 -3.80 37.85
CA HIS A 174 11.52 -4.86 38.04
C HIS A 174 11.38 -6.03 37.03
N GLU A 175 12.54 -6.62 36.73
CA GLU A 175 12.88 -7.70 35.78
C GLU A 175 12.29 -9.07 36.12
N HIS A 176 12.22 -9.99 35.14
CA HIS A 176 12.94 -11.28 35.13
C HIS A 176 12.59 -12.15 33.89
N ASP A 177 13.62 -12.82 33.37
CA ASP A 177 13.63 -13.88 32.34
C ASP A 177 12.70 -15.07 32.65
N HIS A 178 12.33 -15.85 31.61
CA HIS A 178 12.66 -17.28 31.50
C HIS A 178 12.11 -17.93 30.20
N ASP A 179 12.97 -18.76 29.60
CA ASP A 179 12.75 -19.67 28.48
C ASP A 179 11.54 -20.61 28.64
N HIS A 180 10.93 -21.03 27.53
CA HIS A 180 10.54 -22.43 27.32
C HIS A 180 10.36 -22.78 25.84
N ALA A 181 11.12 -23.79 25.41
CA ALA A 181 10.95 -24.50 24.15
C ALA A 181 9.74 -25.44 24.22
N HIS A 182 8.96 -25.50 23.14
CA HIS A 182 8.17 -26.69 22.80
C HIS A 182 8.17 -26.92 21.29
N ASP A 183 8.71 -28.09 20.96
CA ASP A 183 8.71 -28.76 19.67
C ASP A 183 7.36 -29.45 19.50
N HIS A 184 6.70 -29.32 18.34
CA HIS A 184 5.68 -30.26 17.87
C HIS A 184 5.49 -30.16 16.35
N ASP A 185 5.86 -31.25 15.68
CA ASP A 185 5.38 -31.70 14.38
C ASP A 185 3.85 -31.65 14.26
N HIS A 186 3.32 -31.36 13.06
CA HIS A 186 2.44 -32.25 12.29
C HIS A 186 1.83 -31.57 11.03
N HIS A 187 2.10 -32.22 9.90
CA HIS A 187 1.24 -32.56 8.75
C HIS A 187 0.25 -31.58 8.07
N HIS A 188 0.47 -31.48 6.75
CA HIS A 188 -0.46 -31.43 5.60
C HIS A 188 -1.51 -30.31 5.52
N HIS A 189 -1.50 -29.57 4.39
CA HIS A 189 -2.40 -29.83 3.26
C HIS A 189 -2.03 -28.93 2.07
N ASP A 190 -1.71 -29.54 0.93
CA ASP A 190 -1.68 -28.87 -0.38
C ASP A 190 -3.12 -28.53 -0.76
N HIS A 191 -3.42 -27.24 -0.89
CA HIS A 191 -4.61 -26.74 -1.56
C HIS A 191 -4.20 -25.91 -2.77
N ASP A 192 -4.36 -26.54 -3.93
CA ASP A 192 -4.33 -25.93 -5.25
C ASP A 192 -5.50 -24.94 -5.37
N HIS A 193 -5.19 -23.64 -5.36
CA HIS A 193 -6.17 -22.58 -5.60
C HIS A 193 -5.87 -21.87 -6.92
N LYS A 194 -6.74 -22.12 -7.88
CA LYS A 194 -6.83 -21.47 -9.18
C LYS A 194 -6.96 -19.95 -9.03
N HIS A 195 -6.02 -19.21 -9.61
CA HIS A 195 -6.05 -17.75 -9.71
C HIS A 195 -7.20 -17.28 -10.63
N GLY A 196 -8.19 -16.59 -10.06
CA GLY A 196 -9.25 -15.89 -10.80
C GLY A 196 -9.12 -14.38 -10.58
N GLU A 197 -8.72 -13.66 -11.61
CA GLU A 197 -8.77 -12.19 -11.80
C GLU A 197 -9.14 -11.33 -10.57
N HIS A 198 -8.14 -11.03 -9.74
CA HIS A 198 -8.23 -10.10 -8.61
C HIS A 198 -7.87 -8.70 -9.11
N SER A 199 -8.62 -7.66 -8.77
CA SER A 199 -8.17 -6.30 -9.08
C SER A 199 -8.65 -5.27 -8.06
N ILE A 200 -7.98 -5.24 -6.93
CA ILE A 200 -7.59 -3.94 -6.37
C ILE A 200 -6.21 -3.65 -6.98
N ILE A 201 -6.12 -2.67 -7.88
CA ILE A 201 -4.86 -2.32 -8.55
C ILE A 201 -4.25 -1.15 -7.79
N CYS A 202 -3.05 -1.35 -7.26
CA CYS A 202 -2.24 -0.28 -6.70
C CYS A 202 -1.33 0.28 -7.79
N VAL A 203 -1.46 1.58 -8.03
CA VAL A 203 -0.64 2.36 -8.95
C VAL A 203 0.17 3.31 -8.08
N LEU A 204 1.48 3.09 -8.01
CA LEU A 204 2.41 4.01 -7.37
C LEU A 204 2.89 5.00 -8.40
N ILE A 205 2.87 6.26 -8.03
CA ILE A 205 3.14 7.35 -8.96
C ILE A 205 4.35 8.10 -8.44
N TYR A 206 5.24 8.37 -9.36
CA TYR A 206 6.50 9.06 -9.16
C TYR A 206 6.47 10.38 -9.93
N LYS A 207 7.13 11.41 -9.41
CA LYS A 207 7.39 12.67 -10.13
C LYS A 207 8.88 13.06 -10.09
N SER A 208 9.47 13.28 -11.27
CA SER A 208 10.89 13.66 -11.48
C SER A 208 11.20 15.13 -11.36
#